data_AF-A0A0G9LEZ8-F1
#
_entry.id   AF-A0A0G9LEZ8-F1
#
_cell.length_a   1.000
_cell.length_b   1.000
_cell.length_c   1.000
_cell.angle_alpha   90.00
_cell.angle_beta   90.00
_cell.angle_gamma   90.00
#
_symmetry.space_group_name_H-M   'P 1'
#
loop_
_entity.id
_entity.type
_entity.pdbx_description
1 polymer ?
#
loop_
_entity_poly.entity_id
_entity_poly.type
_entity_poly.pdbx_seq_one_letter_code
_entity_poly.pdbx_strand_id
1 'polypeptide(L)'
;MGKLGISIYSEKTTEEAIYKYIDTASEYGFSRIFSCLLSVNDTKENIKNKFKKINEYAKLKGFEIIVDVSPRVFDELGISYKDLSFFKEIGADGLRLDMGFTGSEESLMTFNDENLKIEINMSNNTNYIDTIIDYMPNKDNLIACHNFYPHRYSGLNFEHFMKCTERFNKHGLRTAAFITSQNEGTFGPWPVTDGLPTLELHRNLPIEVQAKHLIALGNINDIIISNCYPTEEEMKKLGTMRKDMVTFDVYLEESTPEIERKILFEEKHFNRGDFSDNLIRSTQSRVKYKGHKFELFNAPEIIKRGDIVIESSEYGHYAGELQIALSDMKNSGKSNVVGHIKEDEIFILDYIKPWQKFNFNLIK
;
A
#
# COMPACT_ATOMS: atom_id res chain seq x y z
N MET A 1 8.55 -5.53 1.85
CA MET A 1 7.64 -4.39 2.08
C MET A 1 8.00 -3.75 3.41
N GLY A 2 7.76 -2.46 3.55
CA GLY A 2 7.87 -1.77 4.84
C GLY A 2 6.71 -2.13 5.77
N LYS A 3 6.25 -1.17 6.56
CA LYS A 3 5.28 -1.38 7.64
C LYS A 3 3.84 -1.26 7.15
N LEU A 4 2.94 -2.01 7.78
CA LEU A 4 1.53 -1.68 7.80
C LEU A 4 1.28 -0.65 8.91
N GLY A 5 0.48 0.37 8.61
CA GLY A 5 0.15 1.42 9.54
C GLY A 5 -1.34 1.66 9.71
N ILE A 6 -1.68 2.32 10.82
CA ILE A 6 -3.03 2.78 11.15
C ILE A 6 -2.99 4.29 11.42
N SER A 7 -4.11 4.96 11.25
CA SER A 7 -4.28 6.36 11.65
C SER A 7 -4.99 6.46 12.99
N ILE A 8 -4.76 7.54 13.74
CA ILE A 8 -5.47 7.82 14.99
C ILE A 8 -5.90 9.29 15.00
N TYR A 9 -7.20 9.51 15.31
CA TYR A 9 -7.80 10.84 15.49
C TYR A 9 -8.30 10.97 16.93
N SER A 10 -7.38 11.30 17.84
CA SER A 10 -7.63 11.21 19.28
C SER A 10 -8.75 12.14 19.78
N GLU A 11 -9.06 13.20 19.04
CA GLU A 11 -10.15 14.14 19.33
C GLU A 11 -11.55 13.61 18.99
N LYS A 12 -11.66 12.54 18.19
CA LYS A 12 -12.94 12.02 17.68
C LYS A 12 -13.44 10.77 18.41
N THR A 13 -12.70 10.30 19.40
CA THR A 13 -12.93 8.99 20.03
C THR A 13 -12.33 8.94 21.44
N THR A 14 -12.53 7.84 22.15
CA THR A 14 -12.06 7.66 23.54
C THR A 14 -10.68 7.00 23.59
N GLU A 15 -9.92 7.22 24.67
CA GLU A 15 -8.63 6.55 24.90
C GLU A 15 -8.78 5.02 24.90
N GLU A 16 -9.84 4.50 25.52
CA GLU A 16 -10.15 3.07 25.57
C GLU A 16 -10.34 2.45 24.19
N ALA A 17 -11.06 3.14 23.29
CA ALA A 17 -11.26 2.70 21.92
C ALA A 17 -9.94 2.70 21.13
N ILE A 18 -9.09 3.71 21.35
CA ILE A 18 -7.77 3.80 20.73
C ILE A 18 -6.87 2.65 21.18
N TYR A 19 -6.84 2.34 22.48
CA TYR A 19 -6.02 1.22 23.01
C TYR A 19 -6.46 -0.12 22.45
N LYS A 20 -7.78 -0.37 22.41
CA LYS A 20 -8.32 -1.57 21.78
C LYS A 20 -7.93 -1.64 20.29
N TYR A 21 -7.99 -0.52 19.58
CA TYR A 21 -7.60 -0.47 18.17
C TYR A 21 -6.10 -0.77 17.97
N ILE A 22 -5.23 -0.20 18.81
CA ILE A 22 -3.78 -0.48 18.80
C ILE A 22 -3.51 -1.95 19.11
N ASP A 23 -4.21 -2.54 20.09
CA ASP A 23 -4.09 -3.96 20.43
C ASP A 23 -4.40 -4.85 19.24
N THR A 24 -5.58 -4.68 18.64
CA THR A 24 -5.99 -5.48 17.49
C THR A 24 -5.06 -5.27 16.29
N ALA A 25 -4.65 -4.03 16.01
CA ALA A 25 -3.71 -3.75 14.93
C ALA A 25 -2.34 -4.43 15.17
N SER A 26 -1.85 -4.43 16.42
CA SER A 26 -0.60 -5.11 16.80
C SER A 26 -0.68 -6.63 16.56
N GLU A 27 -1.80 -7.26 16.93
CA GLU A 27 -2.04 -8.70 16.71
C GLU A 27 -1.96 -9.10 15.24
N TYR A 28 -2.36 -8.19 14.33
CA TYR A 28 -2.28 -8.38 12.88
C TYR A 28 -0.99 -7.81 12.25
N GLY A 29 0.02 -7.46 13.06
CA GLY A 29 1.36 -7.09 12.58
C GLY A 29 1.50 -5.65 12.06
N PHE A 30 0.54 -4.78 12.37
CA PHE A 30 0.71 -3.34 12.15
C PHE A 30 1.73 -2.79 13.14
N SER A 31 2.56 -1.85 12.67
CA SER A 31 3.71 -1.34 13.46
C SER A 31 4.05 0.12 13.15
N ARG A 32 3.14 0.84 12.50
CA ARG A 32 3.24 2.28 12.25
C ARG A 32 1.93 2.99 12.60
N ILE A 33 2.01 4.16 13.23
CA ILE A 33 0.88 5.04 13.50
C ILE A 33 1.10 6.37 12.81
N PHE A 34 0.09 6.82 12.09
CA PHE A 34 -0.10 8.21 11.71
C PHE A 34 -1.05 8.85 12.72
N SER A 35 -0.57 9.82 13.50
CA SER A 35 -1.38 10.50 14.51
C SER A 35 -1.63 11.94 14.10
N CYS A 36 -2.88 12.35 14.06
CA CYS A 36 -3.23 13.68 13.57
C CYS A 36 -3.45 14.66 14.73
N LEU A 37 -2.71 15.76 14.73
CA LEU A 37 -2.84 16.86 15.68
C LEU A 37 -3.36 18.10 14.92
N LEU A 38 -4.68 18.17 14.76
CA LEU A 38 -5.34 19.15 13.88
C LEU A 38 -5.78 20.41 14.59
N SER A 39 -6.17 20.31 15.86
CA SER A 39 -6.74 21.44 16.56
C SER A 39 -6.33 21.50 18.03
N VAL A 40 -6.01 22.70 18.49
CA VAL A 40 -5.70 23.00 19.89
C VAL A 40 -6.98 23.52 20.53
N ASN A 41 -7.93 22.64 20.80
CA ASN A 41 -9.14 22.99 21.55
C ASN A 41 -8.93 22.88 23.08
N ASP A 42 -7.71 22.58 23.51
CA ASP A 42 -7.34 22.35 24.90
C ASP A 42 -5.96 22.97 25.19
N THR A 43 -5.57 23.04 26.45
CA THR A 43 -4.27 23.55 26.86
C THR A 43 -3.14 22.66 26.30
N LYS A 44 -1.99 23.28 26.01
CA LYS A 44 -0.77 22.58 25.58
C LYS A 44 -0.42 21.40 26.50
N GLU A 45 -0.58 21.56 27.81
CA GLU A 45 -0.28 20.53 28.79
C GLU A 45 -1.25 19.34 28.72
N ASN A 46 -2.55 19.59 28.54
CA ASN A 46 -3.53 18.52 28.38
C ASN A 46 -3.32 17.74 27.07
N ILE A 47 -3.04 18.45 25.97
CA ILE A 47 -2.70 17.83 24.68
C ILE A 47 -1.45 16.97 24.83
N LYS A 48 -0.39 17.51 25.43
CA LYS A 48 0.86 16.80 25.70
C LYS A 48 0.60 15.52 26.49
N ASN A 49 -0.13 15.60 27.60
CA ASN A 49 -0.43 14.45 28.44
C ASN A 49 -1.29 13.39 27.74
N LYS A 50 -2.28 13.81 26.95
CA LYS A 50 -3.13 12.91 26.17
C LYS A 50 -2.33 12.15 25.10
N PHE A 51 -1.57 12.87 24.28
CA PHE A 51 -0.73 12.26 23.25
C PHE A 51 0.35 11.38 23.86
N LYS A 52 0.99 11.82 24.96
CA LYS A 52 2.00 11.04 25.67
C LYS A 52 1.47 9.68 26.11
N LYS A 53 0.31 9.62 26.77
CA LYS A 53 -0.30 8.35 27.19
C LYS A 53 -0.57 7.40 26.01
N ILE A 54 -1.16 7.92 24.94
CA ILE A 54 -1.47 7.14 23.74
C ILE A 54 -0.19 6.62 23.08
N ASN A 55 0.82 7.48 22.94
CA ASN A 55 2.07 7.14 22.29
C ASN A 55 2.91 6.17 23.12
N GLU A 56 2.95 6.33 24.45
CA GLU A 56 3.61 5.37 25.34
C GLU A 56 2.96 3.99 25.25
N TYR A 57 1.62 3.93 25.23
CA TYR A 57 0.89 2.68 25.03
C TYR A 57 1.19 2.03 23.68
N ALA A 58 1.13 2.81 22.58
CA ALA A 58 1.49 2.35 21.25
C ALA A 58 2.94 1.83 21.16
N LYS A 59 3.88 2.49 21.84
CA LYS A 59 5.29 2.06 21.90
C LYS A 59 5.47 0.72 22.59
N LEU A 60 4.73 0.45 23.67
CA LEU A 60 4.73 -0.87 24.32
C LEU A 60 4.28 -1.99 23.37
N LYS A 61 3.50 -1.65 22.33
CA LYS A 61 3.02 -2.56 21.28
C LYS A 61 3.91 -2.58 20.03
N GLY A 62 5.04 -1.87 20.05
CA GLY A 62 6.04 -1.87 18.98
C GLY A 62 5.73 -0.94 17.80
N PHE A 63 4.84 0.05 17.97
CA PHE A 63 4.54 1.00 16.92
C PHE A 63 5.57 2.13 16.82
N GLU A 64 5.91 2.49 15.59
CA GLU A 64 6.55 3.77 15.24
C GLU A 64 5.48 4.83 15.02
N ILE A 65 5.60 5.99 15.68
CA ILE A 65 4.55 7.01 15.69
C ILE A 65 5.03 8.28 14.99
N ILE A 66 4.35 8.64 13.91
CA ILE A 66 4.56 9.90 13.19
C ILE A 66 3.38 10.83 13.46
N VAL A 67 3.65 12.00 14.02
CA VAL A 67 2.63 13.00 14.36
C VAL A 67 2.54 14.05 13.27
N ASP A 68 1.37 14.17 12.66
CA ASP A 68 1.06 15.18 11.65
C ASP A 68 0.58 16.45 12.31
N VAL A 69 1.26 17.56 12.00
CA VAL A 69 1.00 18.86 12.62
C VAL A 69 0.93 19.92 11.54
N SER A 70 -0.15 20.71 11.56
CA SER A 70 -0.27 21.86 10.68
C SER A 70 0.57 23.04 11.19
N PRO A 71 1.06 23.94 10.31
CA PRO A 71 1.82 25.13 10.73
C PRO A 71 1.07 26.01 11.74
N ARG A 72 -0.26 26.06 11.67
CA ARG A 72 -1.08 26.79 12.64
C ARG A 72 -0.94 26.21 14.05
N VAL A 73 -0.94 24.89 14.17
CA VAL A 73 -0.80 24.19 15.45
C VAL A 73 0.62 24.32 16.00
N PHE A 74 1.63 24.39 15.12
CA PHE A 74 3.00 24.73 15.52
C PHE A 74 3.04 26.05 16.30
N ASP A 75 2.43 27.10 15.74
CA ASP A 75 2.40 28.43 16.38
C ASP A 75 1.57 28.43 17.68
N GLU A 76 0.39 27.82 17.68
CA GLU A 76 -0.51 27.75 18.85
C GLU A 76 0.13 27.01 20.04
N LEU A 77 0.95 25.99 19.78
CA LEU A 77 1.70 25.25 20.80
C LEU A 77 3.07 25.86 21.11
N GLY A 78 3.45 26.96 20.45
CA GLY A 78 4.76 27.59 20.59
C GLY A 78 5.90 26.63 20.25
N ILE A 79 5.69 25.75 19.28
CA ILE A 79 6.69 24.80 18.76
C ILE A 79 7.43 25.51 17.63
N SER A 80 8.74 25.38 17.60
CA SER A 80 9.56 25.89 16.51
C SER A 80 10.18 24.73 15.75
N TYR A 81 10.45 24.88 14.46
CA TYR A 81 11.29 23.92 13.74
C TYR A 81 12.72 23.82 14.34
N LYS A 82 13.13 24.80 15.14
CA LYS A 82 14.41 24.79 15.88
C LYS A 82 14.34 24.07 17.21
N ASP A 83 13.13 23.75 17.69
CA ASP A 83 12.90 23.08 18.97
C ASP A 83 11.78 22.06 18.82
N LEU A 84 12.19 20.82 18.57
CA LEU A 84 11.30 19.67 18.38
C LEU A 84 11.10 18.89 19.69
N SER A 85 11.52 19.43 20.84
CA SER A 85 11.44 18.77 22.15
C SER A 85 10.01 18.33 22.49
N PHE A 86 9.00 19.12 22.10
CA PHE A 86 7.59 18.75 22.27
C PHE A 86 7.27 17.34 21.76
N PHE A 87 7.74 17.01 20.55
CA PHE A 87 7.48 15.70 19.92
C PHE A 87 8.17 14.57 20.69
N LYS A 88 9.37 14.83 21.22
CA LYS A 88 10.09 13.88 22.07
C LYS A 88 9.37 13.65 23.39
N GLU A 89 8.87 14.71 24.01
CA GLU A 89 8.19 14.65 25.31
C GLU A 89 6.85 13.90 25.23
N ILE A 90 6.13 14.01 24.12
CA ILE A 90 4.93 13.19 23.85
C ILE A 90 5.28 11.77 23.37
N GLY A 91 6.56 11.42 23.26
CA GLY A 91 7.00 10.09 22.86
C GLY A 91 6.78 9.77 21.38
N ALA A 92 6.69 10.75 20.48
CA ALA A 92 6.68 10.49 19.04
C ALA A 92 8.04 9.96 18.55
N ASP A 93 8.05 9.29 17.39
CA ASP A 93 9.27 8.88 16.69
C ASP A 93 9.59 9.79 15.50
N GLY A 94 8.61 10.58 15.07
CA GLY A 94 8.79 11.61 14.06
C GLY A 94 7.59 12.55 13.98
N LEU A 95 7.76 13.57 13.15
CA LEU A 95 6.72 14.51 12.80
C LEU A 95 6.56 14.57 11.28
N ARG A 96 5.34 14.87 10.84
CA ARG A 96 5.05 15.14 9.44
C ARG A 96 4.81 16.63 9.21
N LEU A 97 5.47 17.14 8.17
CA LEU A 97 5.34 18.51 7.69
C LEU A 97 4.29 18.53 6.57
N ASP A 98 3.07 18.94 6.90
CA ASP A 98 1.98 19.00 5.91
C ASP A 98 2.23 20.06 4.82
N MET A 99 2.82 21.19 5.22
CA MET A 99 3.33 22.23 4.33
C MET A 99 4.86 22.29 4.39
N GLY A 100 5.46 22.56 3.23
CA GLY A 100 6.91 22.74 3.11
C GLY A 100 7.40 24.14 3.49
N PHE A 101 8.70 24.23 3.78
CA PHE A 101 9.49 25.43 4.01
C PHE A 101 10.40 25.67 2.79
N THR A 102 11.64 26.14 3.01
CA THR A 102 12.57 26.50 1.93
C THR A 102 13.48 25.36 1.47
N GLY A 103 13.39 24.19 2.10
CA GLY A 103 14.26 23.04 1.91
C GLY A 103 15.41 23.01 2.93
N SER A 104 15.92 24.17 3.33
CA SER A 104 17.01 24.30 4.30
C SER A 104 16.54 23.97 5.72
N GLU A 105 15.34 24.44 6.11
CA GLU A 105 14.79 24.15 7.43
C GLU A 105 14.55 22.65 7.64
N GLU A 106 14.01 21.96 6.63
CA GLU A 106 13.79 20.52 6.65
C GLU A 106 15.10 19.77 6.75
N SER A 107 16.11 20.18 5.98
CA SER A 107 17.44 19.59 6.07
C SER A 107 18.01 19.73 7.48
N LEU A 108 17.97 20.93 8.07
CA LEU A 108 18.41 21.15 9.44
C LEU A 108 17.61 20.31 10.46
N MET A 109 16.29 20.21 10.29
CA MET A 109 15.44 19.40 11.16
C MET A 109 15.85 17.92 11.17
N THR A 110 16.42 17.37 10.08
CA THR A 110 16.88 15.97 10.08
C THR A 110 18.07 15.69 11.02
N PHE A 111 18.75 16.74 11.51
CA PHE A 111 19.84 16.68 12.47
C PHE A 111 19.42 17.03 13.91
N ASN A 112 18.11 17.01 14.21
CA ASN A 112 17.60 17.28 15.55
C ASN A 112 18.20 16.34 16.62
N ASP A 113 18.43 16.88 17.82
CA ASP A 113 19.04 16.18 18.95
C ASP A 113 18.16 15.04 19.49
N GLU A 114 16.85 15.12 19.25
CA GLU A 114 15.85 14.16 19.70
C GLU A 114 15.83 12.85 18.88
N ASN A 115 16.54 12.84 17.74
CA ASN A 115 16.59 11.79 16.73
C ASN A 115 15.22 11.43 16.13
N LEU A 116 14.38 12.45 15.91
CA LEU A 116 13.06 12.34 15.30
C LEU A 116 13.15 12.21 13.78
N LYS A 117 12.27 11.40 13.18
CA LYS A 117 12.06 11.37 11.74
C LYS A 117 11.30 12.61 11.29
N ILE A 118 11.73 13.18 10.17
CA ILE A 118 11.09 14.27 9.46
C ILE A 118 10.38 13.67 8.26
N GLU A 119 9.05 13.64 8.31
CA GLU A 119 8.22 13.15 7.23
C GLU A 119 7.73 14.28 6.33
N ILE A 120 8.06 14.18 5.04
CA ILE A 120 7.70 15.19 4.05
C ILE A 120 6.49 14.75 3.24
N ASN A 121 5.60 15.70 2.95
CA ASN A 121 4.52 15.50 2.00
C ASN A 121 5.06 15.24 0.59
N MET A 122 4.79 14.04 0.06
CA MET A 122 5.22 13.65 -1.30
C MET A 122 4.13 13.71 -2.36
N SER A 123 2.96 14.30 -2.08
CA SER A 123 1.88 14.41 -3.07
C SER A 123 2.07 15.50 -4.12
N ASN A 124 3.10 16.34 -3.99
CA ASN A 124 3.38 17.45 -4.90
C ASN A 124 4.49 17.10 -5.89
N ASN A 125 4.21 17.21 -7.20
CA ASN A 125 5.16 16.95 -8.27
C ASN A 125 6.06 18.17 -8.55
N THR A 126 6.79 18.63 -7.54
CA THR A 126 7.71 19.78 -7.63
C THR A 126 9.15 19.36 -7.37
N ASN A 127 10.10 20.28 -7.52
CA ASN A 127 11.51 20.05 -7.16
C ASN A 127 11.78 20.19 -5.65
N TYR A 128 10.74 20.22 -4.82
CA TYR A 128 10.88 20.48 -3.39
C TYR A 128 11.81 19.48 -2.68
N ILE A 129 11.66 18.17 -2.97
CA ILE A 129 12.59 17.18 -2.40
C ILE A 129 14.01 17.36 -2.93
N ASP A 130 14.19 17.75 -4.19
CA ASP A 130 15.51 18.02 -4.75
C ASP A 130 16.19 19.18 -4.02
N THR A 131 15.45 20.26 -3.75
CA THR A 131 15.92 21.38 -2.93
C THR A 131 16.34 20.94 -1.53
N ILE A 132 15.56 20.09 -0.85
CA ILE A 132 15.94 19.55 0.46
C ILE A 132 17.26 18.77 0.34
N ILE A 133 17.38 17.88 -0.66
CA ILE A 133 18.59 17.07 -0.88
C ILE A 133 19.83 17.94 -1.17
N ASP A 134 19.69 19.05 -1.90
CA ASP A 134 20.77 19.99 -2.17
C ASP A 134 21.36 20.61 -0.90
N TYR A 135 20.55 20.76 0.16
CA TYR A 135 20.98 21.18 1.49
C TYR A 135 21.56 20.05 2.36
N MET A 136 21.82 18.87 1.78
CA MET A 136 22.48 17.73 2.42
C MET A 136 21.86 17.26 3.75
N PRO A 137 20.59 16.80 3.73
CA PRO A 137 19.90 16.33 4.92
C PRO A 137 20.50 15.01 5.40
N ASN A 138 20.30 14.69 6.67
CA ASN A 138 20.45 13.32 7.16
C ASN A 138 19.29 12.46 6.61
N LYS A 139 19.55 11.73 5.53
CA LYS A 139 18.56 10.88 4.84
C LYS A 139 17.97 9.79 5.73
N ASP A 140 18.72 9.31 6.73
CA ASP A 140 18.19 8.29 7.66
C ASP A 140 17.05 8.83 8.51
N ASN A 141 16.99 10.14 8.71
CA ASN A 141 15.93 10.84 9.41
C ASN A 141 14.91 11.50 8.47
N LEU A 142 15.00 11.28 7.16
CA LEU A 142 14.06 11.83 6.18
C LEU A 142 13.18 10.72 5.60
N ILE A 143 11.87 10.80 5.84
CA ILE A 143 10.88 9.88 5.26
C ILE A 143 9.81 10.69 4.50
N ALA A 144 8.97 10.00 3.74
CA ALA A 144 7.97 10.65 2.91
C ALA A 144 6.63 9.92 2.96
N CYS A 145 5.54 10.68 3.03
CA CYS A 145 4.19 10.13 2.99
C CYS A 145 3.27 10.98 2.15
N HIS A 146 2.51 10.33 1.26
CA HIS A 146 1.47 10.99 0.50
C HIS A 146 0.38 11.56 1.40
N ASN A 147 -0.35 12.56 0.91
CA ASN A 147 -1.64 12.95 1.47
C ASN A 147 -2.70 11.86 1.24
N PHE A 148 -3.75 11.92 2.05
CA PHE A 148 -5.05 11.34 1.76
C PHE A 148 -6.06 12.43 1.38
N TYR A 149 -7.15 12.03 0.73
CA TYR A 149 -8.09 12.96 0.10
C TYR A 149 -9.54 12.69 0.54
N PRO A 150 -10.07 13.45 1.53
CA PRO A 150 -11.40 13.20 2.09
C PRO A 150 -12.57 13.52 1.15
N HIS A 151 -12.37 14.46 0.24
CA HIS A 151 -13.39 14.86 -0.73
C HIS A 151 -13.37 13.89 -1.93
N ARG A 152 -14.52 13.28 -2.25
CA ARG A 152 -14.64 12.40 -3.42
C ARG A 152 -14.13 13.07 -4.70
N TYR A 153 -13.46 12.31 -5.57
CA TYR A 153 -12.86 12.80 -6.82
C TYR A 153 -11.67 13.77 -6.68
N SER A 154 -11.12 13.95 -5.47
CA SER A 154 -9.93 14.78 -5.26
C SER A 154 -8.65 14.01 -4.96
N GLY A 155 -8.72 12.67 -4.88
CA GLY A 155 -7.56 11.79 -4.78
C GLY A 155 -6.63 11.95 -5.98
N LEU A 156 -5.37 11.56 -5.80
CA LEU A 156 -4.41 11.62 -6.89
C LEU A 156 -4.84 10.71 -8.04
N ASN A 157 -4.71 11.21 -9.27
CA ASN A 157 -4.70 10.34 -10.43
C ASN A 157 -3.40 9.54 -10.46
N PHE A 158 -3.42 8.41 -11.17
CA PHE A 158 -2.32 7.46 -11.20
C PHE A 158 -1.01 8.04 -11.76
N GLU A 159 -1.07 8.78 -12.87
CA GLU A 159 0.11 9.35 -13.52
C GLU A 159 0.82 10.36 -12.60
N HIS A 160 0.06 11.23 -11.94
CA HIS A 160 0.60 12.20 -10.99
C HIS A 160 1.21 11.52 -9.77
N PHE A 161 0.51 10.51 -9.21
CA PHE A 161 1.04 9.69 -8.12
C PHE A 161 2.39 9.06 -8.50
N MET A 162 2.50 8.43 -9.68
CA MET A 162 3.74 7.81 -10.13
C MET A 162 4.89 8.81 -10.25
N LYS A 163 4.66 9.97 -10.88
CA LYS A 163 5.67 11.03 -11.01
C LYS A 163 6.13 11.56 -9.66
N CYS A 164 5.20 11.78 -8.73
CA CYS A 164 5.51 12.16 -7.36
C CYS A 164 6.38 11.10 -6.68
N THR A 165 5.94 9.84 -6.69
CA THR A 165 6.62 8.73 -6.02
C THR A 165 8.03 8.48 -6.56
N GLU A 166 8.21 8.55 -7.88
CA GLU A 166 9.53 8.39 -8.52
C GLU A 166 10.54 9.47 -8.08
N ARG A 167 10.09 10.71 -7.83
CA ARG A 167 10.96 11.79 -7.35
C ARG A 167 11.54 11.55 -5.96
N PHE A 168 10.81 10.86 -5.10
CA PHE A 168 11.30 10.53 -3.75
C PHE A 168 12.11 9.24 -3.78
N ASN A 169 11.68 8.25 -4.57
CA ASN A 169 12.39 6.98 -4.70
C ASN A 169 13.78 7.11 -5.34
N LYS A 170 14.00 8.04 -6.27
CA LYS A 170 15.36 8.30 -6.83
C LYS A 170 16.39 8.67 -5.76
N HIS A 171 15.93 9.16 -4.61
CA HIS A 171 16.78 9.55 -3.48
C HIS A 171 16.95 8.45 -2.42
N GLY A 172 16.28 7.31 -2.59
CA GLY A 172 16.33 6.16 -1.69
C GLY A 172 15.53 6.35 -0.39
N LEU A 173 14.55 7.25 -0.38
CA LEU A 173 13.76 7.55 0.82
C LEU A 173 12.69 6.49 1.09
N ARG A 174 12.37 6.28 2.37
CA ARG A 174 11.25 5.45 2.79
C ARG A 174 9.94 6.18 2.51
N THR A 175 9.09 5.62 1.65
CA THR A 175 7.83 6.21 1.20
C THR A 175 6.61 5.52 1.79
N ALA A 176 5.51 6.27 1.92
CA ALA A 176 4.24 5.76 2.43
C ALA A 176 3.05 6.32 1.65
N ALA A 177 1.97 5.53 1.58
CA ALA A 177 0.70 5.95 1.01
C ALA A 177 -0.49 5.45 1.84
N PHE A 178 -1.60 6.15 1.71
CA PHE A 178 -2.83 5.86 2.44
C PHE A 178 -3.81 5.03 1.62
N ILE A 179 -4.39 4.04 2.28
CA ILE A 179 -5.54 3.26 1.83
C ILE A 179 -6.72 3.49 2.76
N THR A 180 -7.93 3.33 2.25
CA THR A 180 -9.15 3.62 3.02
C THR A 180 -9.92 2.33 3.34
N SER A 181 -10.31 2.18 4.61
CA SER A 181 -11.30 1.19 5.03
C SER A 181 -12.64 1.46 4.36
N GLN A 182 -13.36 0.38 4.06
CA GLN A 182 -14.71 0.36 3.52
C GLN A 182 -15.76 0.15 4.63
N ASN A 183 -15.36 0.13 5.90
CA ASN A 183 -16.27 -0.03 7.02
C ASN A 183 -17.24 1.16 7.15
N GLU A 184 -18.47 0.87 7.55
CA GLU A 184 -19.50 1.87 7.81
C GLU A 184 -19.17 2.68 9.07
N GLY A 185 -19.56 3.96 9.07
CA GLY A 185 -19.34 4.85 10.21
C GLY A 185 -17.88 5.19 10.49
N THR A 186 -16.98 4.93 9.54
CA THR A 186 -15.60 5.38 9.64
C THR A 186 -15.51 6.90 9.60
N PHE A 187 -14.50 7.45 10.26
CA PHE A 187 -14.26 8.87 10.39
C PHE A 187 -12.80 9.20 10.14
N GLY A 188 -12.60 10.46 9.75
CA GLY A 188 -11.30 11.06 9.48
C GLY A 188 -11.01 12.27 10.36
N PRO A 189 -10.04 13.09 9.93
CA PRO A 189 -9.70 14.35 10.59
C PRO A 189 -10.84 15.38 10.53
N TRP A 190 -11.57 15.40 9.40
CA TRP A 190 -12.54 16.45 9.05
C TRP A 190 -13.97 15.88 8.93
N PRO A 191 -15.02 16.73 9.03
CA PRO A 191 -16.41 16.27 8.88
C PRO A 191 -16.71 15.60 7.53
N VAL A 192 -16.09 16.08 6.45
CA VAL A 192 -16.19 15.44 5.13
C VAL A 192 -15.27 14.21 5.11
N THR A 193 -15.85 13.02 5.03
CA THR A 193 -15.11 11.75 4.98
C THR A 193 -15.80 10.81 3.97
N ASP A 194 -15.48 10.95 2.68
CA ASP A 194 -15.94 10.02 1.62
C ASP A 194 -14.90 8.93 1.34
N GLY A 195 -14.36 8.33 2.41
CA GLY A 195 -13.10 7.60 2.36
C GLY A 195 -11.90 8.54 2.23
N LEU A 196 -10.72 8.04 2.60
CA LEU A 196 -9.49 8.84 2.67
C LEU A 196 -8.30 8.17 1.93
N PRO A 197 -8.44 7.75 0.65
CA PRO A 197 -7.31 7.15 -0.06
C PRO A 197 -6.30 8.21 -0.52
N THR A 198 -5.07 7.79 -0.83
CA THR A 198 -4.13 8.60 -1.63
C THR A 198 -4.52 8.62 -3.11
N LEU A 199 -4.77 7.46 -3.71
CA LEU A 199 -5.17 7.32 -5.11
C LEU A 199 -6.69 7.35 -5.25
N GLU A 200 -7.23 8.13 -6.18
CA GLU A 200 -8.69 8.22 -6.34
C GLU A 200 -9.31 6.87 -6.75
N LEU A 201 -8.61 6.10 -7.59
CA LEU A 201 -9.06 4.78 -8.03
C LEU A 201 -9.22 3.76 -6.88
N HIS A 202 -8.63 4.02 -5.71
CA HIS A 202 -8.73 3.16 -4.53
C HIS A 202 -9.99 3.38 -3.69
N ARG A 203 -10.70 4.49 -3.87
CA ARG A 203 -11.71 4.98 -2.93
C ARG A 203 -12.78 3.97 -2.55
N ASN A 204 -13.27 3.20 -3.53
CA ASN A 204 -14.36 2.25 -3.36
C ASN A 204 -13.90 0.78 -3.51
N LEU A 205 -12.59 0.54 -3.55
CA LEU A 205 -12.05 -0.82 -3.66
C LEU A 205 -11.96 -1.48 -2.29
N PRO A 206 -12.07 -2.82 -2.19
CA PRO A 206 -11.74 -3.52 -0.96
C PRO A 206 -10.32 -3.20 -0.50
N ILE A 207 -10.13 -3.11 0.81
CA ILE A 207 -8.89 -2.62 1.41
C ILE A 207 -7.66 -3.45 1.00
N GLU A 208 -7.85 -4.77 0.85
CA GLU A 208 -6.83 -5.71 0.38
C GLU A 208 -6.45 -5.46 -1.09
N VAL A 209 -7.39 -5.06 -1.94
CA VAL A 209 -7.14 -4.74 -3.35
C VAL A 209 -6.32 -3.45 -3.47
N GLN A 210 -6.63 -2.45 -2.63
CA GLN A 210 -5.83 -1.22 -2.56
C GLN A 210 -4.37 -1.53 -2.19
N ALA A 211 -4.17 -2.38 -1.17
CA ALA A 211 -2.83 -2.81 -0.76
C ALA A 211 -2.11 -3.66 -1.83
N LYS A 212 -2.82 -4.61 -2.47
CA LYS A 212 -2.29 -5.41 -3.59
C LYS A 212 -1.80 -4.52 -4.74
N HIS A 213 -2.53 -3.45 -5.06
CA HIS A 213 -2.11 -2.50 -6.08
C HIS A 213 -0.79 -1.80 -5.68
N LEU A 214 -0.68 -1.27 -4.46
CA LEU A 214 0.57 -0.61 -4.01
C LEU A 214 1.76 -1.58 -3.97
N ILE A 215 1.54 -2.84 -3.57
CA ILE A 215 2.55 -3.91 -3.62
C ILE A 215 2.98 -4.17 -5.06
N ALA A 216 2.04 -4.21 -6.01
CA ALA A 216 2.32 -4.43 -7.42
C ALA A 216 3.16 -3.29 -8.03
N LEU A 217 2.94 -2.03 -7.62
CA LEU A 217 3.76 -0.91 -8.10
C LEU A 217 5.20 -1.01 -7.61
N GLY A 218 5.41 -1.55 -6.41
CA GLY A 218 6.73 -1.80 -5.83
C GLY A 218 7.52 -0.53 -5.50
N ASN A 219 6.82 0.60 -5.35
CA ASN A 219 7.40 1.94 -5.19
C ASN A 219 6.94 2.66 -3.92
N ILE A 220 6.16 1.98 -3.06
CA ILE A 220 5.74 2.42 -1.72
C ILE A 220 6.26 1.43 -0.68
N ASN A 221 6.88 1.91 0.39
CA ASN A 221 7.37 1.05 1.47
C ASN A 221 6.25 0.73 2.47
N ASP A 222 5.58 1.76 2.99
CA ASP A 222 4.58 1.62 4.04
C ASP A 222 3.16 1.90 3.53
N ILE A 223 2.20 1.11 4.01
CA ILE A 223 0.79 1.25 3.64
C ILE A 223 0.00 1.54 4.92
N ILE A 224 -0.71 2.66 4.95
CA ILE A 224 -1.37 3.16 6.17
C ILE A 224 -2.87 3.21 5.95
N ILE A 225 -3.66 2.64 6.86
CA ILE A 225 -5.11 2.82 6.87
C ILE A 225 -5.41 4.24 7.37
N SER A 226 -6.08 5.03 6.55
CA SER A 226 -6.32 6.45 6.79
C SER A 226 -7.48 6.73 7.75
N ASN A 227 -8.58 6.00 7.67
CA ASN A 227 -9.82 6.26 8.42
C ASN A 227 -9.96 5.30 9.60
N CYS A 228 -10.64 5.76 10.66
CA CYS A 228 -10.90 4.99 11.87
C CYS A 228 -12.39 4.63 11.98
N TYR A 229 -12.81 3.45 12.41
CA TYR A 229 -12.01 2.25 12.60
C TYR A 229 -12.29 1.25 11.48
N PRO A 230 -11.27 0.61 10.89
CA PRO A 230 -11.48 -0.56 10.05
C PRO A 230 -12.11 -1.68 10.86
N THR A 231 -12.77 -2.62 10.18
CA THR A 231 -13.20 -3.85 10.84
C THR A 231 -12.00 -4.73 11.21
N GLU A 232 -12.20 -5.65 12.14
CA GLU A 232 -11.19 -6.68 12.44
C GLU A 232 -10.91 -7.57 11.21
N GLU A 233 -11.94 -7.84 10.39
CA GLU A 233 -11.77 -8.61 9.16
C GLU A 233 -10.85 -7.89 8.16
N GLU A 234 -11.03 -6.58 7.96
CA GLU A 234 -10.15 -5.75 7.13
C GLU A 234 -8.70 -5.78 7.63
N MET A 235 -8.50 -5.62 8.94
CA MET A 235 -7.16 -5.70 9.54
C MET A 235 -6.54 -7.09 9.38
N LYS A 236 -7.32 -8.16 9.58
CA LYS A 236 -6.87 -9.53 9.41
C LYS A 236 -6.48 -9.84 7.97
N LYS A 237 -7.26 -9.39 6.98
CA LYS A 237 -6.92 -9.53 5.55
C LYS A 237 -5.56 -8.91 5.24
N LEU A 238 -5.32 -7.67 5.68
CA LEU A 238 -4.04 -6.98 5.50
C LEU A 238 -2.90 -7.62 6.31
N GLY A 239 -3.16 -8.04 7.54
CA GLY A 239 -2.14 -8.64 8.40
C GLY A 239 -1.65 -9.98 7.90
N THR A 240 -2.56 -10.81 7.39
CA THR A 240 -2.27 -12.18 6.93
C THR A 240 -1.89 -12.27 5.45
N MET A 241 -2.18 -11.26 4.63
CA MET A 241 -1.76 -11.29 3.22
C MET A 241 -0.25 -11.28 3.07
N ARG A 242 0.20 -11.85 1.96
CA ARG A 242 1.58 -11.79 1.49
C ARG A 242 1.94 -10.37 1.04
N LYS A 243 3.14 -9.91 1.38
CA LYS A 243 3.58 -8.51 1.23
C LYS A 243 4.82 -8.36 0.33
N ASP A 244 5.54 -9.44 0.07
CA ASP A 244 6.76 -9.45 -0.77
C ASP A 244 6.44 -9.53 -2.28
N MET A 245 5.21 -9.90 -2.64
CA MET A 245 4.73 -9.94 -4.03
C MET A 245 3.21 -9.83 -4.07
N VAL A 246 2.67 -9.39 -5.20
CA VAL A 246 1.22 -9.36 -5.44
C VAL A 246 0.68 -10.79 -5.50
N THR A 247 -0.49 -11.00 -4.89
CA THR A 247 -1.21 -12.28 -4.93
C THR A 247 -2.61 -12.02 -5.43
N PHE A 248 -2.96 -12.63 -6.56
CA PHE A 248 -4.27 -12.49 -7.19
C PHE A 248 -5.24 -13.53 -6.65
N ASP A 249 -6.46 -13.11 -6.30
CA ASP A 249 -7.52 -14.03 -5.93
C ASP A 249 -8.20 -14.56 -7.20
N VAL A 250 -8.42 -15.88 -7.26
CA VAL A 250 -8.81 -16.59 -8.50
C VAL A 250 -10.06 -17.44 -8.27
N TYR A 251 -11.01 -17.32 -9.21
CA TYR A 251 -12.07 -18.28 -9.43
C TYR A 251 -11.57 -19.39 -10.35
N LEU A 252 -11.45 -20.60 -9.83
CA LEU A 252 -10.89 -21.72 -10.58
C LEU A 252 -11.96 -22.39 -11.43
N GLU A 253 -11.60 -22.77 -12.66
CA GLU A 253 -12.43 -23.65 -13.48
C GLU A 253 -12.53 -25.04 -12.81
N GLU A 254 -13.75 -25.52 -12.56
CA GLU A 254 -14.00 -26.74 -11.77
C GLU A 254 -13.28 -27.95 -12.36
N SER A 255 -13.28 -28.04 -13.69
CA SER A 255 -12.68 -29.13 -14.47
C SER A 255 -11.14 -29.11 -14.48
N THR A 256 -10.49 -28.11 -13.86
CA THR A 256 -9.03 -27.98 -13.85
C THR A 256 -8.35 -29.20 -13.19
N PRO A 257 -7.48 -29.95 -13.90
CA PRO A 257 -6.83 -31.13 -13.36
C PRO A 257 -5.77 -30.81 -12.28
N GLU A 258 -5.27 -31.86 -11.61
CA GLU A 258 -4.38 -31.73 -10.45
C GLU A 258 -3.05 -31.03 -10.78
N ILE A 259 -2.44 -31.31 -11.93
CA ILE A 259 -1.15 -30.71 -12.30
C ILE A 259 -1.29 -29.22 -12.58
N GLU A 260 -2.35 -28.81 -13.28
CA GLU A 260 -2.69 -27.40 -13.52
C GLU A 260 -2.95 -26.66 -12.21
N ARG A 261 -3.64 -27.28 -11.26
CA ARG A 261 -3.82 -26.73 -9.89
C ARG A 261 -2.46 -26.55 -9.19
N LYS A 262 -1.56 -27.52 -9.28
CA LYS A 262 -0.19 -27.39 -8.74
C LYS A 262 0.57 -26.26 -9.41
N ILE A 263 0.44 -26.11 -10.73
CA ILE A 263 1.03 -24.99 -11.47
C ILE A 263 0.54 -23.67 -10.89
N LEU A 264 -0.76 -23.49 -10.64
CA LEU A 264 -1.31 -22.23 -10.11
C LEU A 264 -0.88 -21.93 -8.68
N PHE A 265 -0.92 -22.92 -7.79
CA PHE A 265 -0.90 -22.64 -6.35
C PHE A 265 0.41 -23.05 -5.66
N GLU A 266 1.26 -23.86 -6.29
CA GLU A 266 2.52 -24.34 -5.70
C GLU A 266 3.77 -23.78 -6.38
N GLU A 267 3.66 -23.24 -7.60
CA GLU A 267 4.77 -22.62 -8.29
C GLU A 267 4.97 -21.14 -7.91
N LYS A 268 6.17 -20.64 -8.16
CA LYS A 268 6.48 -19.21 -8.09
C LYS A 268 6.41 -18.62 -9.49
N HIS A 269 5.47 -17.72 -9.73
CA HIS A 269 5.33 -17.10 -11.03
C HIS A 269 6.12 -15.78 -11.13
N PHE A 270 6.49 -15.46 -12.37
CA PHE A 270 6.99 -14.13 -12.72
C PHE A 270 6.58 -13.80 -14.15
N ASN A 271 6.46 -12.51 -14.46
CA ASN A 271 6.25 -12.07 -15.83
C ASN A 271 7.58 -12.16 -16.61
N ARG A 272 7.61 -12.88 -17.73
CA ARG A 272 8.83 -13.01 -18.55
C ARG A 272 9.29 -11.63 -19.10
N GLY A 273 10.60 -11.50 -19.31
CA GLY A 273 11.25 -10.23 -19.69
C GLY A 273 10.82 -9.63 -21.04
N ASP A 274 10.53 -10.47 -22.02
CA ASP A 274 9.99 -10.10 -23.33
C ASP A 274 8.48 -9.90 -23.24
N PHE A 275 8.10 -8.64 -23.01
CA PHE A 275 6.76 -8.18 -22.74
C PHE A 275 5.83 -8.27 -23.96
N SER A 276 4.54 -8.56 -23.72
CA SER A 276 3.47 -8.57 -24.70
C SER A 276 2.29 -7.75 -24.19
N ASP A 277 1.67 -6.97 -25.07
CA ASP A 277 0.46 -6.21 -24.73
C ASP A 277 -0.76 -7.09 -24.43
N ASN A 278 -0.69 -8.39 -24.76
CA ASN A 278 -1.83 -9.31 -24.64
C ASN A 278 -1.68 -10.33 -23.50
N LEU A 279 -0.46 -10.59 -23.02
CA LEU A 279 -0.19 -11.72 -22.12
C LEU A 279 0.92 -11.42 -21.11
N ILE A 280 0.64 -11.71 -19.83
CA ILE A 280 1.67 -11.97 -18.82
C ILE A 280 2.05 -13.44 -18.92
N ARG A 281 3.35 -13.75 -19.04
CA ARG A 281 3.81 -15.11 -19.31
C ARG A 281 4.70 -15.66 -18.19
N SER A 282 4.30 -16.79 -17.61
CA SER A 282 5.03 -17.51 -16.56
C SER A 282 5.57 -18.83 -17.10
N THR A 283 6.84 -18.80 -17.50
CA THR A 283 7.41 -19.82 -18.41
C THR A 283 8.11 -21.01 -17.73
N GLN A 284 8.24 -21.02 -16.41
CA GLN A 284 8.96 -22.10 -15.71
C GLN A 284 8.15 -23.38 -15.58
N SER A 285 6.81 -23.28 -15.53
CA SER A 285 5.93 -24.45 -15.41
C SER A 285 6.13 -25.43 -16.57
N ARG A 286 6.17 -24.95 -17.83
CA ARG A 286 6.43 -25.82 -19.00
C ARG A 286 7.77 -26.56 -18.95
N VAL A 287 8.78 -25.98 -18.28
CA VAL A 287 10.11 -26.62 -18.14
C VAL A 287 10.05 -27.71 -17.07
N LYS A 288 9.45 -27.39 -15.92
CA LYS A 288 9.33 -28.31 -14.78
C LYS A 288 8.45 -29.52 -15.10
N TYR A 289 7.34 -29.31 -15.79
CA TYR A 289 6.36 -30.34 -16.14
C TYR A 289 6.55 -30.90 -17.55
N LYS A 290 7.75 -30.76 -18.13
CA LYS A 290 8.06 -31.27 -19.47
C LYS A 290 7.82 -32.78 -19.54
N GLY A 291 7.08 -33.22 -20.56
CA GLY A 291 6.71 -34.63 -20.77
C GLY A 291 5.37 -35.02 -20.14
N HIS A 292 4.78 -34.16 -19.31
CA HIS A 292 3.38 -34.29 -18.94
C HIS A 292 2.46 -33.98 -20.13
N LYS A 293 1.37 -34.74 -20.28
CA LYS A 293 0.35 -34.49 -21.30
C LYS A 293 -0.75 -33.61 -20.70
N PHE A 294 -0.70 -32.32 -21.02
CA PHE A 294 -1.78 -31.37 -20.76
C PHE A 294 -2.91 -31.60 -21.75
N GLU A 295 -4.00 -32.24 -21.31
CA GLU A 295 -5.18 -32.50 -22.14
C GLU A 295 -5.94 -31.21 -22.42
N LEU A 296 -6.59 -31.12 -23.57
CA LEU A 296 -7.52 -30.04 -23.86
C LEU A 296 -8.86 -30.32 -23.15
N PHE A 297 -9.32 -29.41 -22.30
CA PHE A 297 -10.55 -29.58 -21.52
C PHE A 297 -11.45 -28.33 -21.45
N ASN A 298 -10.88 -27.12 -21.53
CA ASN A 298 -11.66 -25.88 -21.50
C ASN A 298 -11.08 -24.82 -22.44
N ALA A 299 -11.50 -24.84 -23.69
CA ALA A 299 -11.06 -23.88 -24.71
C ALA A 299 -12.25 -23.03 -25.21
N PRO A 300 -12.67 -22.00 -24.44
CA PRO A 300 -13.73 -21.09 -24.88
C PRO A 300 -13.32 -20.35 -26.15
N GLU A 301 -14.28 -19.92 -26.99
CA GLU A 301 -13.98 -19.22 -28.24
C GLU A 301 -13.17 -17.93 -28.03
N ILE A 302 -13.46 -17.22 -26.94
CA ILE A 302 -12.77 -16.00 -26.53
C ILE A 302 -12.14 -16.22 -25.17
N ILE A 303 -10.83 -15.98 -25.09
CA ILE A 303 -10.09 -15.79 -23.84
C ILE A 303 -10.28 -14.33 -23.46
N LYS A 304 -10.83 -14.07 -22.29
CA LYS A 304 -11.10 -12.73 -21.78
C LYS A 304 -9.92 -12.19 -20.99
N ARG A 305 -9.76 -10.88 -20.97
CA ARG A 305 -8.84 -10.22 -20.03
C ARG A 305 -9.09 -10.73 -18.59
N GLY A 306 -8.04 -11.09 -17.87
CA GLY A 306 -8.11 -11.68 -16.54
C GLY A 306 -8.18 -13.21 -16.50
N ASP A 307 -8.43 -13.88 -17.64
CA ASP A 307 -8.34 -15.33 -17.73
C ASP A 307 -6.91 -15.80 -17.49
N ILE A 308 -6.79 -16.89 -16.71
CA ILE A 308 -5.56 -17.63 -16.51
C ILE A 308 -5.59 -18.81 -17.46
N VAL A 309 -4.53 -18.92 -18.26
CA VAL A 309 -4.41 -19.92 -19.33
C VAL A 309 -3.25 -20.85 -19.03
N ILE A 310 -3.45 -22.15 -19.24
CA ILE A 310 -2.35 -23.12 -19.34
C ILE A 310 -2.43 -23.76 -20.72
N GLU A 311 -1.33 -23.69 -21.46
CA GLU A 311 -1.28 -24.22 -22.81
C GLU A 311 -1.39 -25.76 -22.81
N SER A 312 -2.26 -26.30 -23.65
CA SER A 312 -2.39 -27.76 -23.81
C SER A 312 -1.21 -28.34 -24.60
N SER A 313 -1.14 -29.66 -24.66
CA SER A 313 -0.16 -30.39 -25.47
C SER A 313 -0.26 -30.08 -26.96
N GLU A 314 -1.43 -29.62 -27.43
CA GLU A 314 -1.65 -29.26 -28.84
C GLU A 314 -0.88 -27.99 -29.27
N TYR A 315 -0.42 -27.19 -28.30
CA TYR A 315 0.43 -26.03 -28.51
C TYR A 315 1.94 -26.37 -28.51
N GLY A 316 2.29 -27.66 -28.51
CA GLY A 316 3.64 -28.16 -28.72
C GLY A 316 4.63 -27.67 -27.67
N HIS A 317 5.64 -26.89 -28.08
CA HIS A 317 6.70 -26.41 -27.17
C HIS A 317 6.22 -25.45 -26.07
N TYR A 318 4.98 -24.99 -26.14
CA TYR A 318 4.37 -24.14 -25.12
C TYR A 318 3.57 -24.91 -24.08
N ALA A 319 3.34 -26.22 -24.27
CA ALA A 319 2.54 -27.04 -23.36
C ALA A 319 2.96 -26.88 -21.89
N GLY A 320 1.99 -26.58 -21.02
CA GLY A 320 2.18 -26.34 -19.60
C GLY A 320 2.65 -24.92 -19.23
N GLU A 321 2.81 -24.01 -20.19
CA GLU A 321 3.13 -22.60 -19.89
C GLU A 321 1.89 -21.91 -19.32
N LEU A 322 2.04 -21.27 -18.15
CA LEU A 322 0.98 -20.47 -17.56
C LEU A 322 1.03 -19.04 -18.11
N GLN A 323 -0.12 -18.49 -18.44
CA GLN A 323 -0.30 -17.13 -18.94
C GLN A 323 -1.49 -16.45 -18.25
N ILE A 324 -1.50 -15.13 -18.24
CA ILE A 324 -2.67 -14.32 -17.84
C ILE A 324 -2.99 -13.38 -19.00
N ALA A 325 -4.25 -13.35 -19.44
CA ALA A 325 -4.69 -12.48 -20.52
C ALA A 325 -4.80 -11.01 -20.07
N LEU A 326 -4.19 -10.11 -20.84
CA LEU A 326 -4.27 -8.65 -20.70
C LEU A 326 -5.31 -8.02 -21.63
N SER A 327 -5.76 -8.75 -22.64
CA SER A 327 -6.76 -8.33 -23.61
C SER A 327 -7.63 -9.52 -24.00
N ASP A 328 -8.80 -9.23 -24.56
CA ASP A 328 -9.65 -10.26 -25.14
C ASP A 328 -9.00 -10.80 -26.43
N MET A 329 -8.91 -12.12 -26.54
CA MET A 329 -8.27 -12.81 -27.65
C MET A 329 -9.12 -13.98 -28.12
N LYS A 330 -9.15 -14.21 -29.43
CA LYS A 330 -9.73 -15.44 -29.97
C LYS A 330 -8.87 -16.64 -29.59
N ASN A 331 -9.47 -17.64 -28.95
CA ASN A 331 -8.79 -18.88 -28.66
C ASN A 331 -8.57 -19.65 -29.97
N SER A 332 -7.38 -20.21 -30.12
CA SER A 332 -7.06 -21.11 -31.23
C SER A 332 -7.76 -22.46 -31.14
N GLY A 333 -8.45 -22.73 -30.01
CA GLY A 333 -9.02 -24.02 -29.66
C GLY A 333 -8.02 -24.95 -28.96
N LYS A 334 -6.82 -24.46 -28.63
CA LYS A 334 -5.71 -25.26 -28.07
C LYS A 334 -5.28 -24.86 -26.66
N SER A 335 -5.82 -23.77 -26.14
CA SER A 335 -5.38 -23.18 -24.88
C SER A 335 -6.47 -23.39 -23.83
N ASN A 336 -6.11 -23.98 -22.68
CA ASN A 336 -7.07 -24.18 -21.60
C ASN A 336 -7.17 -22.93 -20.74
N VAL A 337 -8.38 -22.42 -20.56
CA VAL A 337 -8.68 -21.45 -19.51
C VAL A 337 -8.91 -22.23 -18.22
N VAL A 338 -8.06 -22.00 -17.21
CA VAL A 338 -8.04 -22.76 -15.95
C VAL A 338 -8.62 -21.96 -14.77
N GLY A 339 -8.88 -20.68 -14.97
CA GLY A 339 -9.52 -19.83 -13.98
C GLY A 339 -9.56 -18.38 -14.43
N HIS A 340 -10.14 -17.53 -13.58
CA HIS A 340 -10.30 -16.12 -13.83
C HIS A 340 -9.92 -15.32 -12.58
N ILE A 341 -9.16 -14.24 -12.76
CA ILE A 341 -8.81 -13.33 -11.67
C ILE A 341 -10.07 -12.59 -11.21
N LYS A 342 -10.19 -12.37 -9.91
CA LYS A 342 -11.28 -11.58 -9.32
C LYS A 342 -11.39 -10.22 -10.01
N GLU A 343 -12.61 -9.84 -10.39
CA GLU A 343 -12.87 -8.68 -11.26
C GLU A 343 -12.21 -7.38 -10.77
N ASP A 344 -12.30 -7.12 -9.46
CA ASP A 344 -11.74 -5.92 -8.84
C ASP A 344 -10.20 -5.91 -8.77
N GLU A 345 -9.52 -6.99 -9.16
CA GLU A 345 -8.06 -7.10 -9.19
C GLU A 345 -7.49 -7.07 -10.63
N ILE A 346 -8.32 -7.22 -11.66
CA ILE A 346 -7.88 -7.30 -13.07
C ILE A 346 -7.12 -6.05 -13.51
N PHE A 347 -7.48 -4.86 -12.99
CA PHE A 347 -6.77 -3.62 -13.33
C PHE A 347 -5.32 -3.62 -12.85
N ILE A 348 -4.97 -4.41 -11.82
CA ILE A 348 -3.61 -4.48 -11.28
C ILE A 348 -2.65 -5.11 -12.31
N LEU A 349 -3.17 -5.92 -13.24
CA LEU A 349 -2.39 -6.57 -14.29
C LEU A 349 -1.62 -5.59 -15.18
N ASP A 350 -2.15 -4.38 -15.39
CA ASP A 350 -1.51 -3.34 -16.19
C ASP A 350 -0.19 -2.85 -15.60
N TYR A 351 0.06 -3.14 -14.32
CA TYR A 351 1.22 -2.66 -13.59
C TYR A 351 2.26 -3.75 -13.30
N ILE A 352 2.04 -4.98 -13.79
CA ILE A 352 2.98 -6.09 -13.59
C ILE A 352 4.17 -5.95 -14.54
N LYS A 353 5.30 -5.52 -13.98
CA LYS A 353 6.54 -5.27 -14.70
C LYS A 353 7.19 -6.57 -15.19
N PRO A 354 8.02 -6.51 -16.25
CA PRO A 354 8.89 -7.61 -16.61
C PRO A 354 9.72 -8.08 -15.41
N TRP A 355 9.83 -9.39 -15.24
CA TRP A 355 10.49 -10.09 -14.12
C TRP A 355 9.83 -9.92 -12.75
N GLN A 356 8.70 -9.22 -12.64
CA GLN A 356 7.97 -9.10 -11.39
C GLN A 356 7.33 -10.43 -11.00
N LYS A 357 7.38 -10.74 -9.71
CA LYS A 357 6.85 -11.98 -9.13
C LYS A 357 5.40 -11.76 -8.74
N PHE A 358 4.60 -12.80 -8.90
CA PHE A 358 3.21 -12.82 -8.47
C PHE A 358 2.81 -14.24 -8.10
N ASN A 359 1.73 -14.36 -7.34
CA ASN A 359 1.14 -15.63 -6.92
C ASN A 359 -0.39 -15.60 -7.06
N PHE A 360 -1.02 -16.75 -6.84
CA PHE A 360 -2.48 -16.89 -6.82
C PHE A 360 -2.98 -17.43 -5.49
N ASN A 361 -4.19 -17.02 -5.11
CA ASN A 361 -4.97 -17.59 -4.02
C ASN A 361 -6.30 -18.07 -4.58
N LEU A 362 -6.74 -19.25 -4.13
CA LEU A 362 -8.04 -19.77 -4.47
C LEU A 362 -9.13 -19.08 -3.64
N ILE A 363 -10.14 -18.50 -4.30
CA ILE A 363 -11.37 -18.08 -3.64
C ILE A 363 -12.17 -19.33 -3.30
N LYS A 364 -12.53 -19.50 -2.03
CA LYS A 364 -13.31 -20.64 -1.54
C LYS A 364 -14.80 -20.44 -1.69
#